data_AF-A0A1J4Y3Z1-F1
#
_entry.id   AF-A0A1J4Y3Z1-F1
#
_cell.length_a   1.000
_cell.length_b   1.000
_cell.length_c   1.000
_cell.angle_alpha   90.00
_cell.angle_beta   90.00
_cell.angle_gamma   90.00
#
_symmetry.space_group_name_H-M   'P 1'
#
loop_
_entity.id
_entity.type
_entity.pdbx_description
1 polymer ?
#
loop_
_entity_poly.entity_id
_entity_poly.type
_entity_poly.pdbx_seq_one_letter_code
_entity_poly.pdbx_strand_id
1 'polypeptide(L)'
;MELWLIGVMLYWAEGGKSIRGIVRFSNSDPEMIKIIMAFFRKICRVPEEKFRGYIHIHPHLDYKKAEKYRSSIANIPLSKFYKTYRKMNRFSKNKKDNLPFGTFDVYILSTELFLKISGWARGIFGSYHK
;
A
#
# COMPACT_ATOMS: atom_id res chain seq x y z
N MET A 1 8.64 -19.56 -3.13
CA MET A 1 7.24 -19.73 -3.59
C MET A 1 6.25 -19.02 -2.68
N GLU A 2 6.34 -19.18 -1.36
CA GLU A 2 5.36 -18.62 -0.39
C GLU A 2 5.14 -17.11 -0.52
N LEU A 3 6.21 -16.29 -0.48
CA LEU A 3 6.08 -14.83 -0.56
C LEU A 3 5.48 -14.33 -1.88
N TRP A 4 5.70 -15.04 -2.99
CA TRP A 4 5.08 -14.69 -4.27
C TRP A 4 3.56 -14.87 -4.19
N LEU A 5 3.09 -16.04 -3.74
CA LEU A 5 1.67 -16.31 -3.61
C LEU A 5 1.00 -15.35 -2.60
N ILE A 6 1.61 -15.17 -1.43
CA ILE A 6 1.11 -14.23 -0.41
C ILE A 6 1.01 -12.81 -0.96
N GLY A 7 2.06 -12.33 -1.63
CA GLY A 7 2.07 -10.98 -2.20
C GLY A 7 1.04 -10.78 -3.30
N VAL A 8 0.83 -11.77 -4.17
CA VAL A 8 -0.19 -11.73 -5.20
C VAL A 8 -1.60 -11.73 -4.58
N MET A 9 -1.85 -12.58 -3.59
CA MET A 9 -3.14 -12.64 -2.91
C MET A 9 -3.44 -11.36 -2.12
N LEU A 10 -2.46 -10.81 -1.40
CA LEU A 10 -2.59 -9.53 -0.70
C LEU A 10 -2.88 -8.40 -1.69
N TYR A 11 -2.14 -8.32 -2.79
CA TYR A 11 -2.41 -7.31 -3.81
C TYR A 11 -3.78 -7.51 -4.47
N TRP A 12 -4.22 -8.76 -4.65
CA TRP A 12 -5.55 -9.02 -5.20
C TRP A 12 -6.66 -8.58 -4.24
N ALA A 13 -6.49 -8.75 -2.93
CA ALA A 13 -7.45 -8.30 -1.92
C ALA A 13 -7.45 -6.77 -1.75
N GLU A 14 -6.29 -6.17 -1.49
CA GLU A 14 -6.15 -4.77 -1.02
C GLU A 14 -5.57 -3.80 -2.08
N GLY A 15 -5.13 -4.33 -3.23
CA GLY A 15 -4.52 -3.54 -4.29
C GLY A 15 -5.53 -2.71 -5.08
N GLY A 16 -5.15 -1.48 -5.40
CA GLY A 16 -5.89 -0.58 -6.27
C GLY A 16 -5.89 -1.07 -7.72
N LYS A 17 -7.08 -1.18 -8.32
CA LYS A 17 -7.28 -1.67 -9.70
C LYS A 17 -7.86 -0.62 -10.64
N SER A 18 -8.19 0.57 -10.13
CA SER A 18 -8.90 1.61 -10.86
C SER A 18 -8.04 2.39 -11.84
N ILE A 19 -6.73 2.48 -11.61
CA ILE A 19 -5.81 3.27 -12.44
C ILE A 19 -4.78 2.34 -13.05
N ARG A 20 -4.89 2.11 -14.35
CA ARG A 20 -3.83 1.41 -15.11
C ARG A 20 -2.55 2.23 -15.06
N GLY A 21 -1.41 1.57 -14.91
CA GLY A 21 -0.11 2.23 -14.82
C GLY A 21 0.43 2.44 -13.41
N ILE A 22 -0.39 2.18 -12.39
CA ILE A 22 -0.02 2.38 -10.99
C ILE A 22 -0.32 1.11 -10.21
N VAL A 23 0.69 0.60 -9.52
CA VAL A 23 0.51 -0.38 -8.46
C VAL A 23 0.30 0.41 -7.17
N ARG A 24 -0.92 0.33 -6.62
CA ARG A 24 -1.28 0.95 -5.34
C ARG A 24 -1.65 -0.15 -4.36
N PHE A 25 -1.09 -0.14 -3.16
CA PHE A 25 -1.51 -1.00 -2.06
C PHE A 25 -1.82 -0.13 -0.84
N SER A 26 -3.05 -0.21 -0.34
CA SER A 26 -3.54 0.61 0.78
C SER A 26 -3.79 -0.28 1.99
N ASN A 27 -3.11 -0.04 3.11
CA ASN A 27 -3.45 -0.73 4.35
C ASN A 27 -3.06 0.09 5.59
N SER A 28 -3.67 -0.21 6.72
CA SER A 28 -3.34 0.40 8.00
C SER A 28 -2.47 -0.47 8.90
N ASP A 29 -2.50 -1.79 8.69
CA ASP A 29 -1.76 -2.79 9.44
C ASP A 29 -0.26 -2.76 9.06
N PRO A 30 0.65 -2.60 10.04
CA PRO A 30 2.09 -2.51 9.75
C PRO A 30 2.71 -3.83 9.29
N GLU A 31 2.23 -4.99 9.76
CA GLU A 31 2.68 -6.31 9.30
C GLU A 31 2.33 -6.53 7.82
N MET A 32 1.10 -6.19 7.40
CA MET A 32 0.68 -6.29 5.99
C MET A 32 1.54 -5.40 5.09
N ILE A 33 1.86 -4.17 5.53
CA ILE A 33 2.76 -3.28 4.79
C ILE A 33 4.17 -3.89 4.69
N LYS A 34 4.72 -4.48 5.76
CA LYS A 34 6.04 -5.13 5.69
C LYS A 34 6.06 -6.28 4.68
N ILE A 35 5.03 -7.12 4.69
CA ILE A 35 4.92 -8.27 3.78
C ILE A 35 4.82 -7.81 2.32
N ILE A 36 3.95 -6.84 2.02
CA ILE A 36 3.81 -6.38 0.62
C ILE A 36 5.08 -5.66 0.13
N MET A 37 5.75 -4.91 1.00
CA MET A 37 7.03 -4.28 0.64
C MET A 37 8.11 -5.33 0.38
N ALA A 38 8.14 -6.41 1.15
CA ALA A 38 9.03 -7.54 0.89
C ALA A 38 8.72 -8.22 -0.46
N PHE A 39 7.44 -8.40 -0.79
CA PHE A 39 7.02 -8.89 -2.11
C PHE A 39 7.50 -7.96 -3.24
N PHE A 40 7.25 -6.66 -3.15
CA PHE A 40 7.67 -5.71 -4.17
C PHE A 40 9.18 -5.67 -4.37
N ARG A 41 9.96 -5.71 -3.29
CA ARG A 41 11.43 -5.67 -3.36
C ARG A 41 12.04 -6.99 -3.82
N LYS A 42 11.65 -8.11 -3.20
CA LYS A 42 12.33 -9.40 -3.39
C LYS A 42 11.82 -10.15 -4.62
N ILE A 43 10.51 -10.12 -4.85
CA ILE A 43 9.87 -10.89 -5.92
C ILE A 43 9.71 -10.05 -7.17
N CYS A 44 9.21 -8.83 -7.02
CA CYS A 44 8.99 -7.93 -8.16
C CYS A 44 10.24 -7.13 -8.55
N ARG A 45 11.29 -7.13 -7.71
CA ARG A 45 12.56 -6.41 -7.93
C ARG A 45 12.35 -4.94 -8.27
N VAL A 46 11.41 -4.30 -7.57
CA VAL A 46 11.08 -2.89 -7.80
C VAL A 46 12.23 -2.01 -7.31
N PRO A 47 12.76 -1.11 -8.16
CA PRO A 47 13.79 -0.16 -7.76
C PRO A 47 13.31 0.80 -6.65
N GLU A 48 14.19 1.14 -5.71
CA GLU A 48 13.84 1.93 -4.53
C GLU A 48 13.33 3.34 -4.87
N GLU A 49 13.77 3.90 -5.99
CA GLU A 49 13.33 5.19 -6.53
C GLU A 49 11.90 5.20 -7.04
N LYS A 50 11.27 4.04 -7.24
CA LYS A 50 9.87 3.96 -7.70
C LYS A 50 8.85 3.97 -6.56
N PHE A 51 9.26 3.65 -5.33
CA PHE A 51 8.33 3.67 -4.20
C PHE A 51 7.96 5.10 -3.81
N ARG A 52 6.66 5.33 -3.61
CA ARG A 52 6.11 6.54 -3.01
C ARG A 52 5.16 6.16 -1.88
N GLY A 53 5.20 6.93 -0.80
CA GLY A 53 4.27 6.78 0.32
C GLY A 53 3.15 7.82 0.23
N TYR A 54 1.93 7.47 0.62
CA TYR A 54 0.86 8.44 0.80
C TYR A 54 0.06 8.08 2.05
N ILE A 55 -0.19 9.06 2.90
CA ILE A 55 -0.96 8.86 4.13
C ILE A 55 -2.30 9.55 3.99
N HIS A 56 -3.36 8.83 4.36
CA HIS A 56 -4.68 9.39 4.60
C HIS A 56 -4.97 9.33 6.09
N ILE A 57 -5.10 10.49 6.73
CA ILE A 57 -5.24 10.60 8.19
C ILE A 57 -6.32 11.62 8.55
N HIS A 58 -6.93 11.47 9.73
CA HIS A 58 -7.87 12.46 10.23
C HIS A 58 -7.16 13.75 10.69
N PRO A 59 -7.75 14.94 10.49
CA PRO A 59 -7.11 16.22 10.77
C PRO A 59 -6.65 16.43 12.21
N HIS A 60 -7.30 15.81 13.19
CA HIS A 60 -6.99 15.95 14.61
C HIS A 60 -5.81 15.07 15.06
N LEU A 61 -5.35 14.14 14.23
CA LEU A 61 -4.20 13.28 14.51
C LEU A 61 -2.89 13.91 14.04
N ASP A 62 -1.79 13.53 14.69
CA ASP A 62 -0.43 13.99 14.34
C ASP A 62 0.08 13.29 13.07
N TYR A 63 -0.08 13.98 11.94
CA TYR A 63 0.35 13.49 10.64
C TYR A 63 1.89 13.35 10.54
N LYS A 64 2.68 14.18 11.25
CA LYS A 64 4.14 14.10 11.22
C LYS A 64 4.62 12.84 11.93
N LYS A 65 3.97 12.48 13.04
CA LYS A 65 4.21 11.21 13.73
C LYS A 65 3.84 10.03 12.84
N ALA A 66 2.71 10.11 12.13
CA ALA A 66 2.31 9.07 11.17
C ALA A 66 3.30 8.92 10.02
N GLU A 67 3.76 10.03 9.42
CA GLU A 67 4.79 10.03 8.38
C GLU A 67 6.07 9.31 8.82
N LYS A 68 6.62 9.67 9.99
CA LYS A 68 7.81 9.01 10.54
C LYS A 68 7.60 7.52 10.78
N TYR A 69 6.46 7.14 11.36
CA TYR A 69 6.12 5.74 11.62
C TYR A 69 5.97 4.93 10.32
N ARG A 70 5.24 5.44 9.33
CA ARG A 70 5.07 4.75 8.05
C ARG A 70 6.37 4.67 7.25
N SER A 71 7.20 5.72 7.33
CA SER A 71 8.54 5.72 6.74
C SER A 71 9.41 4.60 7.31
N SER A 72 9.43 4.42 8.63
CA SER A 72 10.20 3.32 9.25
C SER A 72 9.66 1.93 8.92
N ILE A 73 8.33 1.78 8.81
CA ILE A 73 7.70 0.48 8.51
C ILE A 73 7.94 0.07 7.05
N ALA A 74 7.78 0.99 6.10
CA ALA A 74 7.94 0.71 4.69
C ALA A 74 9.40 0.84 4.20
N ASN A 75 10.29 1.41 5.01
CA ASN A 75 11.63 1.83 4.60
C ASN A 75 11.60 2.70 3.33
N ILE A 76 10.74 3.72 3.35
CA ILE A 76 10.64 4.72 2.28
C ILE A 76 11.02 6.07 2.90
N PRO A 77 11.99 6.83 2.33
CA PRO A 77 12.37 8.12 2.89
C PRO A 77 11.21 9.12 2.77
N LEU A 78 11.08 10.00 3.77
CA LEU A 78 10.02 11.02 3.81
C LEU A 78 9.99 11.93 2.57
N SER A 79 11.13 12.15 1.92
CA SER A 79 11.23 12.92 0.66
C SER A 79 10.48 12.28 -0.51
N LYS A 80 10.14 10.98 -0.43
CA LYS A 80 9.36 10.23 -1.42
C LYS A 80 7.88 10.11 -1.03
N PHE A 81 7.43 10.81 0.01
CA PHE A 81 6.02 10.83 0.38
C PHE A 81 5.28 11.91 -0.41
N TYR A 82 4.09 11.58 -0.89
CA TYR A 82 3.14 12.60 -1.33
C TYR A 82 2.65 13.40 -0.12
N LYS A 83 2.16 14.62 -0.39
CA LYS A 83 1.58 15.48 0.65
C LYS A 83 0.45 14.75 1.38
N THR A 84 0.62 14.50 2.67
CA THR A 84 -0.35 13.77 3.50
C THR A 84 -1.76 14.36 3.39
N TYR A 85 -2.73 13.50 3.10
CA TYR A 85 -4.13 13.86 2.96
C TYR A 85 -4.83 13.86 4.31
N ARG A 86 -5.28 15.04 4.73
CA ARG A 86 -6.01 15.22 5.99
C ARG A 86 -7.51 15.20 5.69
N LYS A 87 -8.14 14.04 5.88
CA LYS A 87 -9.55 13.82 5.51
C LYS A 87 -10.50 14.54 6.48
N MET A 88 -11.04 15.68 6.05
CA MET A 88 -12.07 16.39 6.81
C MET A 88 -13.35 15.54 6.82
N ASN A 89 -13.78 15.09 7.99
CA ASN A 89 -15.00 14.31 8.13
C ASN A 89 -15.95 15.06 9.07
N ARG A 90 -17.04 15.64 8.53
CA ARG A 90 -18.00 16.42 9.33
C ARG A 90 -18.72 15.57 10.39
N PHE A 91 -18.74 14.25 10.23
CA PHE A 91 -19.45 13.29 11.07
C PHE A 91 -18.56 12.51 12.05
N SER A 92 -17.24 12.76 12.11
CA SER A 92 -16.32 11.97 12.95
C SER A 92 -16.08 12.53 14.35
N LYS A 93 -16.86 13.51 14.81
CA LYS A 93 -16.60 14.20 16.09
C LYS A 93 -16.54 13.26 17.32
N ASN A 94 -17.10 12.04 17.24
CA ASN A 94 -17.23 11.12 18.38
C ASN A 94 -16.80 9.66 18.11
N LYS A 95 -15.97 9.35 17.08
CA LYS A 95 -15.48 7.98 16.87
C LYS A 95 -14.11 7.79 17.53
N LYS A 96 -13.95 6.68 18.28
CA LYS A 96 -12.64 6.23 18.77
C LYS A 96 -11.67 6.15 17.58
N ASP A 97 -10.48 6.72 17.76
CA ASP A 97 -9.42 6.71 16.76
C ASP A 97 -8.78 5.33 16.68
N ASN A 98 -9.45 4.39 16.01
CA ASN A 98 -8.93 3.04 15.81
C ASN A 98 -7.71 3.01 14.88
N LEU A 99 -7.38 4.13 14.23
CA LEU A 99 -6.27 4.28 13.26
C LEU A 99 -5.41 5.51 13.60
N PRO A 100 -4.59 5.47 14.66
CA PRO A 100 -3.80 6.63 15.12
C PRO A 100 -2.79 7.13 14.08
N PHE A 101 -2.42 6.30 13.11
CA PHE A 101 -1.51 6.64 12.00
C PHE A 101 -2.20 6.66 10.63
N GLY A 102 -3.53 6.69 10.60
CA GLY A 102 -4.31 6.65 9.36
C GLY A 102 -4.06 5.39 8.52
N THR A 103 -4.47 5.43 7.25
CA THR A 103 -4.12 4.41 6.25
C THR A 103 -2.87 4.85 5.50
N PHE A 104 -2.09 3.87 5.05
CA PHE A 104 -0.89 4.08 4.28
C PHE A 104 -0.97 3.38 2.94
N ASP A 105 -0.73 4.17 1.90
CA ASP A 105 -0.68 3.70 0.54
C ASP A 105 0.78 3.65 0.07
N VAL A 106 1.15 2.49 -0.46
CA VAL A 106 2.37 2.32 -1.23
C VAL A 106 2.02 2.45 -2.70
N TYR A 107 2.70 3.37 -3.38
CA TYR A 107 2.57 3.63 -4.80
C TYR A 107 3.85 3.24 -5.55
N ILE A 108 3.68 2.57 -6.69
CA ILE A 108 4.75 2.27 -7.65
C ILE A 108 4.21 2.58 -9.05
N LEU A 109 4.82 3.55 -9.72
CA LEU A 109 4.45 3.96 -11.08
C LEU A 109 5.08 2.98 -12.08
N SER A 110 4.32 1.98 -12.51
CA SER A 110 4.75 0.97 -13.48
C SER A 110 3.55 0.22 -14.06
N THR A 111 3.25 0.47 -15.34
CA THR A 111 2.24 -0.30 -16.09
C THR A 111 2.61 -1.76 -16.21
N GLU A 112 3.88 -2.05 -16.50
CA GLU A 112 4.38 -3.42 -16.61
C GLU A 112 4.13 -4.22 -15.32
N LEU A 113 4.52 -3.65 -14.17
CA LEU A 113 4.32 -4.33 -12.89
C LEU A 113 2.84 -4.52 -12.56
N PHE A 114 2.01 -3.50 -12.82
CA PHE A 114 0.57 -3.58 -12.63
C PHE A 114 -0.03 -4.73 -13.44
N LEU A 115 0.31 -4.83 -14.72
CA LEU A 115 -0.17 -5.90 -15.60
C LEU A 115 0.35 -7.26 -15.15
N LYS A 116 1.62 -7.35 -14.74
CA LYS A 116 2.26 -8.58 -14.25
C LYS A 116 1.56 -9.15 -13.03
N ILE A 117 1.36 -8.35 -11.98
CA ILE A 117 0.69 -8.81 -10.75
C ILE A 117 -0.77 -9.15 -11.04
N SER A 118 -1.45 -8.34 -11.88
CA SER A 118 -2.84 -8.62 -12.28
C SER A 118 -2.95 -9.91 -13.11
N GLY A 119 -1.96 -10.22 -13.93
CA GLY A 119 -1.87 -11.47 -14.68
C GLY A 119 -1.72 -12.67 -13.74
N TRP A 120 -0.82 -12.58 -12.75
CA TRP A 120 -0.65 -13.61 -11.73
C TRP A 120 -1.94 -13.89 -10.95
N ALA A 121 -2.63 -12.85 -10.50
CA ALA A 121 -3.91 -13.00 -9.78
C ALA A 121 -4.98 -13.70 -10.65
N ARG A 122 -5.10 -13.31 -11.93
CA ARG A 122 -6.02 -13.98 -12.87
C ARG A 122 -5.64 -15.44 -13.11
N GLY A 123 -4.35 -15.74 -13.21
CA GLY A 123 -3.85 -17.10 -13.36
C GLY A 123 -4.25 -17.99 -12.18
N ILE A 124 -4.06 -17.51 -10.94
CA ILE A 124 -4.48 -18.22 -9.73
C ILE A 124 -5.99 -18.48 -9.74
N PHE A 125 -6.81 -17.48 -10.06
CA PHE A 125 -8.26 -17.63 -10.14
C PHE A 125 -8.68 -18.66 -11.20
N GLY A 126 -8.08 -18.60 -12.39
CA GLY A 126 -8.36 -19.54 -13.48
C GLY A 126 -7.94 -20.98 -13.16
N SER A 127 -6.93 -21.17 -12.31
CA SER A 127 -6.52 -22.50 -11.83
C SER A 127 -7.45 -23.08 -10.76
N TYR A 128 -8.19 -22.26 -10.01
CA TYR A 128 -9.16 -22.72 -9.02
C TYR A 128 -10.52 -23.12 -9.64
N HIS A 129 -10.88 -22.51 -10.76
CA HIS A 129 -12.13 -22.79 -11.47
C HIS A 129 -12.08 -23.97 -12.44
N LYS A 130 -10.97 -24.70 -12.50
CA LYS A 130 -10.84 -25.98 -13.20
C LYS A 130 -10.97 -27.13 -12.20
#